data_AF-A0A1S8MYS1-F1
#
_entry.id   AF-A0A1S8MYS1-F1
#
_cell.length_a   1.000
_cell.length_b   1.000
_cell.length_c   1.000
_cell.angle_alpha   90.00
_cell.angle_beta   90.00
_cell.angle_gamma   90.00
#
_symmetry.space_group_name_H-M   'P 1'
#
loop_
_entity.id
_entity.type
_entity.pdbx_description
1 polymer ?
#
loop_
_entity_poly.entity_id
_entity_poly.type
_entity_poly.pdbx_seq_one_letter_code
_entity_poly.pdbx_strand_id
1 'polypeptide(L)'
;MEQYQKVIVNLLKSSIDRKKIKLEEENSACLNKVINESKQHEISSLVYSSIDRNSFKFVDNGVLNEWRQKILKENLIQIQNINSIAKLIEGLDQQGIEIILLKGLVLRNFYPRPEYRTMCDADILIKPEDYLVVKNYLIKNGCKCYENNHPIHAGFMCSNQLYIEVHWKLINDAYLNESIKNFEKDIWKRAIEFNICGVKCKTLCNEDFLMHMCFHMAVHAKYKGFGLRQLYDMAVFIKNKNIDWTSFDNKISLYGISKFIKGIFELLNKIFDIDIQENILTSEFVNEQEIQLLLTNIFAAGVHGEKEEIDGFKQLCWIEANQQYVSTNIKKLFRFIFPTRSLLSHRYKYAKENSLLLPIAWIHHAIRGIFIRKYGVVKIIKYYKVTLDIINKRKKLIKTFEL
;
A
#
# COMPACT_ATOMS: atom_id res chain seq x y z
N MET A 1 -13.02 -5.36 -17.32
CA MET A 1 -11.80 -4.57 -17.59
C MET A 1 -11.93 -3.83 -18.90
N GLU A 2 -11.59 -2.54 -18.91
CA GLU A 2 -11.45 -1.73 -20.12
C GLU A 2 -10.21 -2.16 -20.93
N GLN A 3 -10.12 -1.77 -22.21
CA GLN A 3 -9.01 -2.18 -23.10
C GLN A 3 -7.63 -1.78 -22.54
N TYR A 4 -7.45 -0.55 -22.07
CA TYR A 4 -6.16 -0.09 -21.52
C TYR A 4 -5.74 -0.85 -20.27
N GLN A 5 -6.70 -1.32 -19.47
CA GLN A 5 -6.42 -2.14 -18.28
C GLN A 5 -5.88 -3.51 -18.67
N LYS A 6 -6.44 -4.12 -19.72
CA LYS A 6 -5.92 -5.38 -20.29
C LYS A 6 -4.48 -5.19 -20.81
N VAL A 7 -4.20 -4.08 -21.47
CA VAL A 7 -2.84 -3.74 -21.94
C VAL A 7 -1.86 -3.63 -20.76
N ILE A 8 -2.24 -2.96 -19.67
CA ILE A 8 -1.40 -2.85 -18.46
C ILE A 8 -1.14 -4.23 -17.86
N VAL A 9 -2.15 -5.06 -17.70
CA VAL A 9 -2.01 -6.43 -17.15
C VAL A 9 -1.04 -7.24 -18.01
N ASN A 10 -1.18 -7.20 -19.34
CA ASN A 10 -0.28 -7.90 -20.25
C ASN A 10 1.16 -7.39 -20.13
N LEU A 11 1.37 -6.07 -20.06
CA LEU A 11 2.70 -5.47 -19.87
C LEU A 11 3.30 -5.88 -18.53
N LEU A 12 2.55 -5.82 -17.43
CA LEU A 12 3.00 -6.28 -16.12
C LEU A 12 3.36 -7.77 -16.14
N LYS A 13 2.50 -8.63 -16.69
CA LYS A 13 2.77 -10.06 -16.84
C LYS A 13 4.07 -10.31 -17.61
N SER A 14 4.29 -9.62 -18.73
CA SER A 14 5.54 -9.72 -19.48
C SER A 14 6.75 -9.23 -18.70
N SER A 15 6.58 -8.21 -17.84
CA SER A 15 7.65 -7.68 -17.00
C SER A 15 8.14 -8.71 -15.98
N ILE A 16 7.26 -9.57 -15.44
CA ILE A 16 7.65 -10.68 -14.54
C ILE A 16 8.66 -11.61 -15.23
N ASP A 17 8.46 -11.87 -16.53
CA ASP A 17 9.35 -12.69 -17.36
C ASP A 17 10.49 -11.90 -18.02
N ARG A 18 10.61 -10.59 -17.75
CA ARG A 18 11.57 -9.68 -18.39
C ARG A 18 11.43 -9.63 -19.92
N LYS A 19 10.22 -9.86 -20.44
CA LYS A 19 9.87 -9.79 -21.86
C LYS A 19 9.34 -8.41 -22.22
N LYS A 20 9.46 -8.07 -23.51
CA LYS A 20 8.87 -6.88 -24.10
C LYS A 20 7.71 -7.24 -25.01
N ILE A 21 6.71 -6.37 -25.07
CA ILE A 21 5.54 -6.50 -25.93
C ILE A 21 5.57 -5.39 -26.97
N LYS A 22 5.43 -5.78 -28.23
CA LYS A 22 5.13 -4.86 -29.34
C LYS A 22 3.65 -4.56 -29.32
N LEU A 23 3.28 -3.31 -29.07
CA LEU A 23 1.91 -2.85 -29.14
C LEU A 23 1.52 -2.56 -30.59
N GLU A 24 0.39 -3.13 -31.01
CA GLU A 24 -0.27 -2.87 -32.30
C GLU A 24 -1.02 -1.53 -32.31
N GLU A 25 -1.39 -1.04 -33.49
CA GLU A 25 -2.06 0.26 -33.67
C GLU A 25 -3.35 0.40 -32.85
N GLU A 26 -4.16 -0.66 -32.76
CA GLU A 26 -5.39 -0.66 -31.96
C GLU A 26 -5.14 -0.47 -30.46
N ASN A 27 -4.01 -0.99 -29.96
CA ASN A 27 -3.60 -0.83 -28.56
C ASN A 27 -2.97 0.56 -28.31
N SER A 28 -2.47 1.20 -29.37
CA SER A 28 -1.79 2.49 -29.28
C SER A 28 -2.73 3.67 -29.01
N ALA A 29 -4.00 3.58 -29.46
CA ALA A 29 -5.02 4.61 -29.23
C ALA A 29 -5.31 4.86 -27.73
N CYS A 30 -5.02 3.88 -26.87
CA CYS A 30 -5.23 3.98 -25.43
C CYS A 30 -3.95 4.22 -24.61
N LEU A 31 -2.80 4.42 -25.26
CA LEU A 31 -1.50 4.46 -24.58
C LEU A 31 -1.38 5.63 -23.59
N ASN A 32 -2.01 6.78 -23.86
CA ASN A 32 -2.11 7.87 -22.87
C ASN A 32 -2.86 7.46 -21.60
N LYS A 33 -3.92 6.64 -21.72
CA LYS A 33 -4.63 6.07 -20.56
C LYS A 33 -3.75 5.06 -19.83
N VAL A 34 -3.03 4.21 -20.55
CA VAL A 34 -2.04 3.27 -19.98
C VAL A 34 -0.99 4.01 -19.16
N ILE A 35 -0.42 5.09 -19.70
CA ILE A 35 0.57 5.93 -19.02
C ILE A 35 -0.03 6.51 -17.74
N ASN A 36 -1.20 7.15 -17.82
CA ASN A 36 -1.82 7.77 -16.65
C ASN A 36 -2.16 6.76 -15.55
N GLU A 37 -2.75 5.63 -15.94
CA GLU A 37 -3.10 4.54 -15.02
C GLU A 37 -1.84 3.94 -14.38
N SER A 38 -0.74 3.78 -15.14
CA SER A 38 0.53 3.29 -14.60
C SER A 38 1.14 4.25 -13.56
N LYS A 39 0.92 5.57 -13.71
CA LYS A 39 1.33 6.58 -12.72
C LYS A 39 0.49 6.42 -11.43
N GLN A 40 -0.82 6.22 -11.54
CA GLN A 40 -1.73 6.05 -10.39
C GLN A 40 -1.51 4.75 -9.63
N HIS A 41 -1.02 3.73 -10.32
CA HIS A 41 -0.65 2.44 -9.73
C HIS A 41 0.83 2.34 -9.33
N GLU A 42 1.62 3.42 -9.49
CA GLU A 42 3.07 3.46 -9.25
C GLU A 42 3.85 2.30 -9.89
N ILE A 43 3.46 1.93 -11.11
CA ILE A 43 4.06 0.84 -11.92
C ILE A 43 4.63 1.37 -13.22
N SER A 44 4.85 2.70 -13.33
CA SER A 44 5.34 3.36 -14.54
C SER A 44 6.64 2.74 -15.07
N SER A 45 7.61 2.45 -14.20
CA SER A 45 8.89 1.84 -14.60
C SER A 45 8.70 0.45 -15.20
N LEU A 46 7.85 -0.39 -14.60
CA LEU A 46 7.51 -1.72 -15.12
C LEU A 46 6.87 -1.62 -16.50
N VAL A 47 5.78 -0.85 -16.60
CA VAL A 47 5.01 -0.66 -17.84
C VAL A 47 5.89 -0.11 -18.96
N TYR A 48 6.66 0.94 -18.69
CA TYR A 48 7.57 1.54 -19.68
C TYR A 48 8.63 0.54 -20.16
N SER A 49 9.23 -0.22 -19.24
CA SER A 49 10.32 -1.15 -19.56
C SER A 49 9.87 -2.35 -20.42
N SER A 50 8.59 -2.72 -20.32
CA SER A 50 7.98 -3.83 -21.04
C SER A 50 7.43 -3.45 -22.41
N ILE A 51 7.39 -2.18 -22.79
CA ILE A 51 6.96 -1.76 -24.13
C ILE A 51 8.14 -1.84 -25.10
N ASP A 52 7.92 -2.42 -26.29
CA ASP A 52 8.91 -2.37 -27.37
C ASP A 52 9.16 -0.93 -27.83
N ARG A 53 10.42 -0.60 -28.15
CA ARG A 53 10.80 0.77 -28.50
C ARG A 53 10.03 1.31 -29.71
N ASN A 54 9.69 0.45 -30.67
CA ASN A 54 8.98 0.88 -31.87
C ASN A 54 7.53 1.28 -31.59
N SER A 55 6.95 0.82 -30.48
CA SER A 55 5.59 1.18 -30.07
C SER A 55 5.49 2.61 -29.51
N PHE A 56 6.61 3.25 -29.17
CA PHE A 56 6.58 4.65 -28.72
C PHE A 56 6.33 5.66 -29.83
N LYS A 57 6.39 5.25 -31.11
CA LYS A 57 6.04 6.11 -32.26
C LYS A 57 4.60 6.62 -32.22
N PHE A 58 3.74 5.96 -31.44
CA PHE A 58 2.33 6.30 -31.28
C PHE A 58 2.05 7.25 -30.10
N VAL A 59 3.08 7.63 -29.33
CA VAL A 59 2.94 8.57 -28.20
C VAL A 59 3.46 9.92 -28.63
N ASP A 60 2.74 10.98 -28.26
CA ASP A 60 3.27 12.33 -28.39
C ASP A 60 4.64 12.46 -27.72
N ASN A 61 5.60 13.09 -28.41
CA ASN A 61 6.97 13.19 -27.92
C ASN A 61 7.08 13.96 -26.60
N GLY A 62 6.22 14.96 -26.37
CA GLY A 62 6.15 15.69 -25.11
C GLY A 62 5.73 14.79 -23.95
N VAL A 63 4.63 14.04 -24.14
CA VAL A 63 4.13 13.08 -23.15
C VAL A 63 5.16 11.99 -22.85
N LEU A 64 5.80 11.44 -23.88
CA LEU A 64 6.81 10.40 -23.73
C LEU A 64 8.04 10.92 -22.96
N ASN A 65 8.51 12.13 -23.27
CA ASN A 65 9.65 12.74 -22.60
C ASN A 65 9.34 13.05 -21.14
N GLU A 66 8.16 13.59 -20.83
CA GLU A 66 7.73 13.83 -19.45
C GLU A 66 7.69 12.52 -18.65
N TRP A 67 7.09 11.47 -19.23
CA TRP A 67 6.98 10.17 -18.58
C TRP A 67 8.36 9.55 -18.31
N ARG A 68 9.26 9.61 -19.30
CA ARG A 68 10.64 9.13 -19.18
C ARG A 68 11.42 9.89 -18.11
N GLN A 69 11.34 11.22 -18.09
CA GLN A 69 12.03 12.05 -17.09
C GLN A 69 11.54 11.72 -15.68
N LYS A 70 10.23 11.55 -15.50
CA LYS A 70 9.64 11.15 -14.21
C LYS A 70 10.16 9.78 -13.76
N ILE A 71 10.13 8.78 -14.64
CA ILE A 71 10.65 7.43 -14.35
C ILE A 71 12.13 7.47 -13.96
N LEU A 72 12.95 8.20 -14.72
CA LEU A 72 14.38 8.31 -14.43
C LEU A 72 14.62 8.94 -13.05
N LYS A 73 13.90 10.02 -12.73
CA LYS A 73 13.99 10.69 -11.44
C LYS A 73 13.57 9.76 -10.29
N GLU A 74 12.44 9.07 -10.43
CA GLU A 74 11.94 8.13 -9.41
C GLU A 74 12.94 7.00 -9.17
N ASN A 75 13.44 6.37 -10.23
CA ASN A 75 14.42 5.29 -10.13
C ASN A 75 15.72 5.76 -9.47
N LEU A 76 16.20 6.97 -9.78
CA LEU A 76 17.39 7.55 -9.12
C LEU A 76 17.16 7.78 -7.63
N ILE A 77 15.98 8.27 -7.24
CA ILE A 77 15.61 8.42 -5.82
C ILE A 77 15.60 7.05 -5.14
N GLN A 78 15.06 6.00 -5.76
CA GLN A 78 15.06 4.65 -5.17
C GLN A 78 16.48 4.12 -4.95
N ILE A 79 17.41 4.38 -5.88
CA ILE A 79 18.83 4.00 -5.73
C ILE A 79 19.50 4.79 -4.60
N GLN A 80 19.22 6.09 -4.49
CA GLN A 80 19.76 6.91 -3.40
C GLN A 80 19.22 6.46 -2.05
N ASN A 81 17.92 6.21 -1.96
CA ASN A 81 17.24 5.79 -0.74
C ASN A 81 17.75 4.43 -0.26
N ILE A 82 17.92 3.45 -1.16
CA ILE A 82 18.42 2.14 -0.75
C ILE A 82 19.86 2.20 -0.21
N ASN A 83 20.72 3.03 -0.82
CA ASN A 83 22.09 3.20 -0.34
C ASN A 83 22.12 3.95 1.01
N SER A 84 21.19 4.90 1.20
CA SER A 84 21.09 5.67 2.44
C SER A 84 20.61 4.80 3.60
N ILE A 85 19.56 4.00 3.40
CA ILE A 85 19.07 3.08 4.43
C ILE A 85 20.07 1.96 4.73
N ALA A 86 20.79 1.43 3.73
CA ALA A 86 21.81 0.40 3.95
C ALA A 86 22.91 0.88 4.91
N LYS A 87 23.40 2.12 4.75
CA LYS A 87 24.38 2.73 5.66
C LYS A 87 23.84 2.90 7.08
N LEU A 88 22.56 3.28 7.21
CA LEU A 88 21.93 3.41 8.52
C LEU A 88 21.78 2.04 9.21
N ILE A 89 21.39 1.01 8.46
CA ILE A 89 21.30 -0.38 8.95
C ILE A 89 22.68 -0.89 9.37
N GLU A 90 23.73 -0.66 8.57
CA GLU A 90 25.10 -1.07 8.90
C GLU A 90 25.58 -0.47 10.23
N GLY A 91 25.35 0.83 10.47
CA GLY A 91 25.75 1.44 11.73
C GLY A 91 24.88 1.04 12.93
N LEU A 92 23.64 0.56 12.70
CA LEU A 92 22.82 -0.07 13.75
C LEU A 92 23.32 -1.49 14.07
N ASP A 93 23.69 -2.26 13.05
CA ASP A 93 24.31 -3.59 13.21
C ASP A 93 25.62 -3.50 14.01
N GLN A 94 26.45 -2.49 13.75
CA GLN A 94 27.66 -2.19 14.54
C GLN A 94 27.39 -1.88 16.02
N GLN A 95 26.17 -1.50 16.37
CA GLN A 95 25.72 -1.29 17.77
C GLN A 95 25.08 -2.56 18.37
N GLY A 96 25.10 -3.68 17.65
CA GLY A 96 24.48 -4.93 18.06
C GLY A 96 22.96 -4.93 17.93
N ILE A 97 22.38 -3.99 17.17
CA ILE A 97 20.94 -3.93 16.95
C ILE A 97 20.54 -4.87 15.83
N GLU A 98 19.73 -5.87 16.18
CA GLU A 98 19.18 -6.82 15.23
C GLU A 98 17.99 -6.22 14.47
N ILE A 99 18.05 -6.25 13.14
CA ILE A 99 17.03 -5.66 12.27
C ILE A 99 16.46 -6.69 11.31
N ILE A 100 15.13 -6.75 11.23
CA ILE A 100 14.39 -7.48 10.19
C ILE A 100 13.86 -6.48 9.16
N LEU A 101 14.26 -6.64 7.90
CA LEU A 101 13.77 -5.84 6.79
C LEU A 101 12.40 -6.35 6.32
N LEU A 102 11.52 -5.41 5.97
CA LEU A 102 10.16 -5.70 5.56
C LEU A 102 9.83 -5.10 4.19
N LYS A 103 8.69 -5.52 3.65
CA LYS A 103 7.99 -4.93 2.49
C LYS A 103 8.94 -4.46 1.38
N GLY A 104 9.01 -3.14 1.17
CA GLY A 104 9.81 -2.38 0.21
C GLY A 104 11.22 -2.93 0.01
N LEU A 105 11.93 -3.01 1.12
CA LEU A 105 13.36 -3.29 1.17
C LEU A 105 13.70 -4.70 0.66
N VAL A 106 12.76 -5.63 0.83
CA VAL A 106 12.94 -7.03 0.43
C VAL A 106 12.40 -7.29 -0.98
N LEU A 107 11.13 -6.96 -1.26
CA LEU A 107 10.52 -7.41 -2.54
C LEU A 107 11.10 -6.72 -3.78
N ARG A 108 11.78 -5.58 -3.61
CA ARG A 108 12.46 -4.90 -4.74
C ARG A 108 13.45 -5.83 -5.44
N ASN A 109 14.07 -6.77 -4.72
CA ASN A 109 15.05 -7.69 -5.29
C ASN A 109 14.43 -8.71 -6.26
N PHE A 110 13.11 -8.86 -6.28
CA PHE A 110 12.40 -9.76 -7.20
C PHE A 110 11.85 -9.04 -8.45
N TYR A 111 12.01 -7.72 -8.53
CA TYR A 111 11.63 -6.96 -9.72
C TYR A 111 12.67 -7.15 -10.84
N PRO A 112 12.31 -6.90 -12.11
CA PRO A 112 13.27 -6.96 -13.23
C PRO A 112 14.52 -6.10 -13.01
N ARG A 113 14.32 -4.94 -12.40
CA ARG A 113 15.37 -4.09 -11.82
C ARG A 113 14.90 -3.59 -10.46
N PRO A 114 15.72 -3.63 -9.40
CA PRO A 114 15.26 -3.27 -8.06
C PRO A 114 14.72 -1.85 -7.92
N GLU A 115 15.22 -0.90 -8.69
CA GLU A 115 14.75 0.49 -8.72
C GLU A 115 13.39 0.68 -9.40
N TYR A 116 12.87 -0.32 -10.12
CA TYR A 116 11.52 -0.25 -10.72
C TYR A 116 10.42 -0.36 -9.68
N ARG A 117 10.74 -0.90 -8.50
CA ARG A 117 9.84 -0.87 -7.37
C ARG A 117 9.95 0.48 -6.69
N THR A 118 8.98 1.35 -6.95
CA THR A 118 8.82 2.58 -6.18
C THR A 118 8.50 2.22 -4.73
N MET A 119 9.11 2.94 -3.79
CA MET A 119 8.86 2.83 -2.36
C MET A 119 8.71 4.23 -1.78
N CYS A 120 7.69 4.41 -0.95
CA CYS A 120 7.45 5.66 -0.22
C CYS A 120 8.11 5.66 1.16
N ASP A 121 8.41 4.46 1.66
CA ASP A 121 8.93 4.19 2.98
C ASP A 121 9.93 3.02 2.97
N ALA A 122 10.75 2.96 4.02
CA ALA A 122 11.62 1.87 4.37
C ALA A 122 11.15 1.27 5.70
N ASP A 123 10.50 0.12 5.64
CA ASP A 123 10.00 -0.58 6.82
C ASP A 123 11.09 -1.48 7.44
N ILE A 124 11.43 -1.20 8.70
CA ILE A 124 12.30 -2.05 9.50
C ILE A 124 11.59 -2.49 10.77
N LEU A 125 11.81 -3.73 11.20
CA LEU A 125 11.34 -4.27 12.47
C LEU A 125 12.53 -4.41 13.43
N ILE A 126 12.34 -3.89 14.63
CA ILE A 126 13.29 -3.93 15.75
C ILE A 126 12.64 -4.56 16.97
N LYS A 127 13.44 -5.00 17.94
CA LYS A 127 12.88 -5.40 19.24
C LYS A 127 12.39 -4.15 19.98
N PRO A 128 11.27 -4.23 20.73
CA PRO A 128 10.72 -3.07 21.43
C PRO A 128 11.73 -2.37 22.36
N GLU A 129 12.57 -3.15 23.04
CA GLU A 129 13.63 -2.67 23.93
C GLU A 129 14.71 -1.83 23.23
N ASP A 130 14.94 -2.06 21.94
CA ASP A 130 15.98 -1.37 21.15
C ASP A 130 15.52 0.00 20.63
N TYR A 131 14.23 0.34 20.75
CA TYR A 131 13.66 1.53 20.13
C TYR A 131 14.36 2.83 20.53
N LEU A 132 14.72 2.99 21.80
CA LEU A 132 15.40 4.20 22.26
C LEU A 132 16.80 4.34 21.64
N VAL A 133 17.53 3.24 21.49
CA VAL A 133 18.86 3.22 20.85
C VAL A 133 18.71 3.59 19.38
N VAL A 134 17.78 2.94 18.68
CA VAL A 134 17.51 3.18 17.26
C VAL A 134 17.07 4.62 17.01
N LYS A 135 16.13 5.15 17.81
CA LYS A 135 15.65 6.53 17.73
C LYS A 135 16.81 7.52 17.87
N ASN A 136 17.63 7.36 18.91
CA ASN A 136 18.76 8.26 19.16
C ASN A 136 19.79 8.19 18.04
N TYR A 137 20.09 7.00 17.54
CA TYR A 137 20.99 6.81 16.41
C TYR A 137 20.48 7.50 15.13
N LEU A 138 19.21 7.30 14.78
CA LEU A 138 18.61 7.93 13.59
C LEU A 138 18.62 9.46 13.71
N ILE A 139 18.29 10.02 14.88
CA ILE A 139 18.33 11.47 15.13
C ILE A 139 19.75 12.00 15.00
N LYS A 140 20.74 11.32 15.58
CA LYS A 140 22.16 11.68 15.48
C LYS A 140 22.64 11.69 14.03
N ASN A 141 22.09 10.81 13.18
CA ASN A 141 22.38 10.73 11.75
C ASN A 141 21.48 11.64 10.88
N GLY A 142 20.84 12.65 11.48
CA GLY A 142 20.13 13.70 10.75
C GLY A 142 18.68 13.38 10.39
N CYS A 143 18.12 12.27 10.87
CA CYS A 143 16.70 11.98 10.70
C CYS A 143 15.83 12.74 11.71
N LYS A 144 14.63 13.13 11.29
CA LYS A 144 13.63 13.78 12.14
C LYS A 144 12.53 12.79 12.48
N CYS A 145 12.30 12.58 13.77
CA CYS A 145 11.25 11.70 14.25
C CYS A 145 9.88 12.39 14.19
N TYR A 146 8.87 11.68 13.70
CA TYR A 146 7.46 12.07 13.67
C TYR A 146 6.67 11.07 14.51
N GLU A 147 6.65 11.29 15.83
CA GLU A 147 5.89 10.44 16.74
C GLU A 147 4.40 10.77 16.62
N ASN A 148 3.66 9.88 15.97
CA ASN A 148 2.23 10.04 15.73
C ASN A 148 1.36 9.22 16.72
N ASN A 149 1.90 8.83 17.89
CA ASN A 149 1.28 7.86 18.81
C ASN A 149 0.74 6.62 18.08
N HIS A 150 1.44 6.18 17.02
CA HIS A 150 1.02 5.02 16.25
C HIS A 150 1.28 3.74 17.07
N PRO A 151 0.36 2.77 17.08
CA PRO A 151 0.44 1.63 18.02
C PRO A 151 1.61 0.67 17.74
N ILE A 152 2.17 0.67 16.53
CA ILE A 152 3.16 -0.34 16.10
C ILE A 152 4.48 0.22 15.57
N HIS A 153 4.58 1.54 15.32
CA HIS A 153 5.80 2.14 14.75
C HIS A 153 5.97 3.63 15.04
N ALA A 154 7.16 4.14 14.78
CA ALA A 154 7.44 5.57 14.65
C ALA A 154 8.05 5.88 13.27
N GLY A 155 7.67 7.03 12.71
CA GLY A 155 8.15 7.50 11.41
C GLY A 155 9.36 8.40 11.54
N PHE A 156 10.32 8.28 10.63
CA PHE A 156 11.52 9.11 10.59
C PHE A 156 11.75 9.64 9.18
N MET A 157 11.78 10.96 9.01
CA MET A 157 12.21 11.56 7.75
C MET A 157 13.71 11.81 7.79
N CYS A 158 14.45 11.18 6.89
CA CYS A 158 15.87 11.36 6.70
C CYS A 158 16.15 12.22 5.46
N SER A 159 17.42 12.40 5.11
CA SER A 159 17.82 13.09 3.88
C SER A 159 17.26 12.43 2.61
N ASN A 160 17.19 13.17 1.51
CA ASN A 160 16.84 12.65 0.18
C ASN A 160 15.45 12.00 0.05
N GLN A 161 14.47 12.44 0.87
CA GLN A 161 13.10 11.90 0.87
C GLN A 161 13.01 10.44 1.35
N LEU A 162 14.04 9.92 2.02
CA LEU A 162 13.96 8.63 2.70
C LEU A 162 13.09 8.78 3.95
N TYR A 163 11.94 8.11 3.94
CA TYR A 163 11.10 7.96 5.11
C TYR A 163 11.28 6.53 5.65
N ILE A 164 11.59 6.39 6.94
CA ILE A 164 11.79 5.11 7.61
C ILE A 164 10.64 4.90 8.58
N GLU A 165 9.96 3.77 8.48
CA GLU A 165 9.04 3.31 9.52
C GLU A 165 9.76 2.30 10.39
N VAL A 166 10.00 2.67 11.65
CA VAL A 166 10.63 1.80 12.66
C VAL A 166 9.53 1.12 13.43
N HIS A 167 9.27 -0.15 13.10
CA HIS A 167 8.25 -0.99 13.70
C HIS A 167 8.79 -1.76 14.89
N TRP A 168 8.00 -1.86 15.96
CA TRP A 168 8.23 -2.77 17.09
C TRP A 168 7.22 -3.93 17.13
N LYS A 169 6.23 -3.90 16.22
CA LYS A 169 5.22 -4.94 15.98
C LYS A 169 4.91 -4.99 14.48
N LEU A 170 4.56 -6.16 13.96
CA LEU A 170 4.11 -6.29 12.56
C LEU A 170 2.63 -5.97 12.42
N ILE A 171 1.83 -6.29 13.44
CA ILE A 171 0.38 -6.17 13.38
C ILE A 171 -0.12 -5.41 14.62
N ASN A 172 -1.06 -4.50 14.40
CA ASN A 172 -1.70 -3.77 15.49
C ASN A 172 -2.64 -4.71 16.26
N ASP A 173 -2.52 -4.74 17.58
CA ASP A 173 -3.33 -5.55 18.52
C ASP A 173 -4.84 -5.42 18.28
N ALA A 174 -5.32 -4.29 17.75
CA ALA A 174 -6.72 -4.08 17.39
C ALA A 174 -7.24 -5.05 16.30
N TYR A 175 -6.33 -5.68 15.56
CA TYR A 175 -6.63 -6.70 14.54
C TYR A 175 -6.28 -8.11 15.03
N LEU A 176 -5.87 -8.27 16.28
CA LEU A 176 -5.35 -9.53 16.82
C LEU A 176 -6.37 -10.27 17.69
N ASN A 177 -6.60 -11.57 17.41
CA ASN A 177 -7.04 -12.53 18.42
C ASN A 177 -5.83 -13.13 19.16
N GLU A 178 -6.06 -13.85 20.25
CA GLU A 178 -5.02 -14.28 21.20
C GLU A 178 -3.95 -15.19 20.59
N SER A 179 -4.28 -15.93 19.52
CA SER A 179 -3.35 -16.79 18.78
C SER A 179 -2.23 -16.02 18.06
N ILE A 180 -2.42 -14.74 17.75
CA ILE A 180 -1.47 -13.94 16.95
C ILE A 180 -0.34 -13.36 17.80
N LYS A 181 -0.54 -13.24 19.12
CA LYS A 181 0.53 -12.83 20.05
C LYS A 181 1.72 -13.81 20.04
N ASN A 182 1.49 -15.07 19.70
CA ASN A 182 2.55 -16.07 19.56
C ASN A 182 3.30 -15.93 18.23
N PHE A 183 2.62 -15.48 17.16
CA PHE A 183 3.23 -15.27 15.84
C PHE A 183 4.38 -14.25 15.88
N GLU A 184 4.18 -13.09 16.53
CA GLU A 184 5.21 -12.04 16.61
C GLU A 184 6.46 -12.48 17.41
N LYS A 185 6.29 -13.30 18.45
CA LYS A 185 7.41 -13.79 19.27
C LYS A 185 8.32 -14.74 18.50
N ASP A 186 7.75 -15.57 17.63
CA ASP A 186 8.52 -16.60 16.93
C ASP A 186 9.12 -16.12 15.60
N ILE A 187 8.70 -14.96 15.09
CA ILE A 187 9.27 -14.33 13.89
C ILE A 187 10.79 -14.15 14.02
N TRP A 188 11.27 -13.66 15.16
CA TRP A 188 12.70 -13.45 15.37
C TRP A 188 13.51 -14.74 15.32
N LYS A 189 12.93 -15.87 15.78
CA LYS A 189 13.56 -17.19 15.75
C LYS A 189 13.64 -17.77 14.34
N ARG A 190 12.62 -17.48 13.50
CA ARG A 190 12.52 -17.99 12.12
C ARG A 190 13.09 -17.05 11.07
N ALA A 191 13.44 -15.82 11.45
CA ALA A 191 13.98 -14.82 10.53
C ALA A 191 15.23 -15.38 9.83
N ILE A 192 15.29 -15.16 8.53
CA ILE A 192 16.35 -15.68 7.65
C ILE A 192 17.32 -14.57 7.28
N GLU A 193 18.54 -14.96 6.91
CA GLU A 193 19.55 -14.01 6.45
C GLU A 193 19.11 -13.28 5.17
N PHE A 194 19.49 -12.02 5.08
CA PHE A 194 19.26 -11.16 3.94
C PHE A 194 20.46 -10.23 3.70
N ASN A 195 20.59 -9.74 2.48
CA ASN A 195 21.62 -8.78 2.11
C ASN A 195 21.01 -7.57 1.41
N ILE A 196 21.27 -6.38 1.95
CA ILE A 196 20.89 -5.10 1.36
C ILE A 196 22.15 -4.31 1.03
N CYS A 197 22.43 -4.14 -0.27
CA CYS A 197 23.60 -3.39 -0.74
C CYS A 197 24.94 -3.83 -0.09
N GLY A 198 25.14 -5.13 0.15
CA GLY A 198 26.33 -5.67 0.80
C GLY A 198 26.21 -5.82 2.32
N VAL A 199 25.22 -5.17 2.96
CA VAL A 199 25.01 -5.21 4.41
C VAL A 199 24.21 -6.45 4.79
N LYS A 200 24.78 -7.29 5.68
CA LYS A 200 24.10 -8.46 6.25
C LYS A 200 23.02 -7.99 7.22
N CYS A 201 21.83 -8.56 7.09
CA CYS A 201 20.68 -8.27 7.93
C CYS A 201 19.73 -9.48 7.92
N LYS A 202 18.54 -9.35 8.50
CA LYS A 202 17.52 -10.40 8.46
C LYS A 202 16.27 -9.96 7.68
N THR A 203 15.48 -10.92 7.26
CA THR A 203 14.10 -10.75 6.76
C THR A 203 13.23 -11.86 7.36
N LEU A 204 11.90 -11.70 7.27
CA LEU A 204 10.98 -12.78 7.60
C LEU A 204 11.25 -14.02 6.72
N CYS A 205 11.01 -15.22 7.24
CA CYS A 205 10.98 -16.44 6.42
C CYS A 205 9.86 -16.34 5.36
N ASN A 206 9.89 -17.19 4.34
CA ASN A 206 9.03 -17.01 3.16
C ASN A 206 7.53 -17.02 3.52
N GLU A 207 7.11 -17.93 4.39
CA GLU A 207 5.70 -18.07 4.81
C GLU A 207 5.25 -16.87 5.66
N ASP A 208 6.08 -16.43 6.60
CA ASP A 208 5.78 -15.30 7.47
C ASP A 208 5.77 -13.98 6.66
N PHE A 209 6.65 -13.87 5.66
CA PHE A 209 6.66 -12.73 4.74
C PHE A 209 5.40 -12.68 3.88
N LEU A 210 4.98 -13.82 3.30
CA LEU A 210 3.74 -13.90 2.53
C LEU A 210 2.52 -13.56 3.40
N MET A 211 2.45 -14.10 4.62
CA MET A 211 1.40 -13.76 5.58
C MET A 211 1.36 -12.25 5.86
N HIS A 212 2.52 -11.64 6.11
CA HIS A 212 2.60 -10.20 6.33
C HIS A 212 2.09 -9.41 5.11
N MET A 213 2.39 -9.84 3.88
CA MET A 213 1.81 -9.24 2.67
C MET A 213 0.29 -9.38 2.62
N CYS A 214 -0.24 -10.56 2.95
CA CYS A 214 -1.69 -10.81 3.00
C CYS A 214 -2.39 -9.91 4.03
N PHE A 215 -1.87 -9.80 5.26
CA PHE A 215 -2.43 -8.92 6.29
C PHE A 215 -2.39 -7.46 5.86
N HIS A 216 -1.27 -7.02 5.31
CA HIS A 216 -1.14 -5.66 4.81
C HIS A 216 -2.18 -5.36 3.73
N MET A 217 -2.39 -6.27 2.78
CA MET A 217 -3.43 -6.13 1.75
C MET A 217 -4.85 -6.16 2.33
N ALA A 218 -5.14 -7.02 3.31
CA ALA A 218 -6.44 -7.10 3.97
C ALA A 218 -6.76 -5.80 4.73
N VAL A 219 -5.80 -5.26 5.49
CA VAL A 219 -5.91 -3.96 6.14
C VAL A 219 -6.16 -2.86 5.11
N HIS A 220 -5.34 -2.78 4.05
CA HIS A 220 -5.58 -1.78 3.01
C HIS A 220 -6.96 -1.93 2.36
N ALA A 221 -7.39 -3.14 2.02
CA ALA A 221 -8.71 -3.40 1.45
C ALA A 221 -9.85 -2.86 2.34
N LYS A 222 -9.71 -3.01 3.67
CA LYS A 222 -10.67 -2.51 4.66
C LYS A 222 -10.68 -0.99 4.77
N TYR A 223 -9.50 -0.35 4.74
CA TYR A 223 -9.37 1.08 5.09
C TYR A 223 -9.33 2.02 3.88
N LYS A 224 -8.49 1.74 2.88
CA LYS A 224 -8.17 2.69 1.80
C LYS A 224 -8.27 2.10 0.39
N GLY A 225 -8.12 0.79 0.24
CA GLY A 225 -7.88 0.09 -1.01
C GLY A 225 -6.38 -0.06 -1.28
N PHE A 226 -6.05 -0.90 -2.26
CA PHE A 226 -4.70 -1.10 -2.77
C PHE A 226 -4.73 -1.31 -4.28
N GLY A 227 -3.57 -1.18 -4.94
CA GLY A 227 -3.46 -1.17 -6.39
C GLY A 227 -2.74 -2.39 -6.96
N LEU A 228 -2.52 -2.37 -8.28
CA LEU A 228 -1.80 -3.41 -9.01
C LEU A 228 -0.37 -3.66 -8.49
N ARG A 229 0.31 -2.66 -7.91
CA ARG A 229 1.66 -2.84 -7.35
C ARG A 229 1.69 -3.92 -6.27
N GLN A 230 0.70 -3.97 -5.39
CA GLN A 230 0.64 -4.98 -4.32
C GLN A 230 0.37 -6.39 -4.88
N LEU A 231 -0.46 -6.51 -5.92
CA LEU A 231 -0.62 -7.79 -6.63
C LEU A 231 0.68 -8.20 -7.32
N TYR A 232 1.36 -7.26 -7.97
CA TYR A 232 2.63 -7.50 -8.63
C TYR A 232 3.72 -7.93 -7.63
N ASP A 233 3.82 -7.25 -6.48
CA ASP A 233 4.69 -7.62 -5.37
C ASP A 233 4.49 -9.09 -4.97
N MET A 234 3.23 -9.52 -4.80
CA MET A 234 2.89 -10.89 -4.42
C MET A 234 3.23 -11.89 -5.53
N ALA A 235 2.93 -11.54 -6.79
CA ALA A 235 3.24 -12.38 -7.95
C ALA A 235 4.74 -12.67 -8.06
N VAL A 236 5.58 -11.62 -7.98
CA VAL A 236 7.04 -11.79 -8.07
C VAL A 236 7.60 -12.49 -6.84
N PHE A 237 7.01 -12.30 -5.66
CA PHE A 237 7.42 -13.01 -4.45
C PHE A 237 7.18 -14.52 -4.57
N ILE A 238 5.93 -14.91 -4.87
CA ILE A 238 5.53 -16.32 -4.98
C ILE A 238 6.35 -17.03 -6.08
N LYS A 239 6.57 -16.37 -7.22
CA LYS A 239 7.36 -16.95 -8.32
C LYS A 239 8.84 -17.19 -7.97
N ASN A 240 9.40 -16.42 -7.05
CA ASN A 240 10.84 -16.46 -6.73
C ASN A 240 11.15 -17.14 -5.39
N LYS A 241 10.14 -17.64 -4.67
CA LYS A 241 10.32 -18.23 -3.34
C LYS A 241 9.64 -19.59 -3.24
N ASN A 242 10.32 -20.50 -2.55
CA ASN A 242 9.74 -21.78 -2.15
C ASN A 242 8.93 -21.53 -0.89
N ILE A 243 7.61 -21.70 -1.00
CA ILE A 243 6.66 -21.52 0.09
C ILE A 243 6.20 -22.90 0.54
N ASP A 244 6.31 -23.18 1.83
CA ASP A 244 5.59 -24.30 2.43
C ASP A 244 4.10 -23.92 2.56
N TRP A 245 3.32 -24.35 1.58
CA TRP A 245 1.92 -24.01 1.49
C TRP A 245 1.05 -24.65 2.58
N THR A 246 1.43 -25.82 3.10
CA THR A 246 0.74 -26.45 4.23
C THR A 246 0.98 -25.63 5.50
N SER A 247 2.23 -25.20 5.74
CA SER A 247 2.56 -24.30 6.85
C SER A 247 1.84 -22.96 6.71
N PHE A 248 1.79 -22.39 5.51
CA PHE A 248 1.07 -21.15 5.25
C PHE A 248 -0.43 -21.28 5.55
N ASP A 249 -1.10 -22.31 5.01
CA ASP A 249 -2.54 -22.56 5.19
C ASP A 249 -2.92 -22.73 6.67
N ASN A 250 -2.16 -23.56 7.39
CA ASN A 250 -2.31 -23.74 8.84
C ASN A 250 -2.18 -22.43 9.60
N LYS A 251 -1.28 -21.54 9.16
CA LYS A 251 -1.16 -20.23 9.79
C LYS A 251 -2.35 -19.37 9.44
N ILE A 252 -2.75 -19.21 8.18
CA ILE A 252 -3.78 -18.22 7.81
C ILE A 252 -5.20 -18.57 8.28
N SER A 253 -5.51 -19.87 8.43
CA SER A 253 -6.82 -20.34 8.90
C SER A 253 -7.21 -19.78 10.28
N LEU A 254 -6.22 -19.42 11.11
CA LEU A 254 -6.42 -18.83 12.44
C LEU A 254 -6.90 -17.37 12.42
N TYR A 255 -6.85 -16.72 11.25
CA TYR A 255 -6.99 -15.26 11.11
C TYR A 255 -8.27 -14.81 10.38
N GLY A 256 -9.08 -15.75 9.88
CA GLY A 256 -10.36 -15.44 9.24
C GLY A 256 -10.28 -14.65 7.94
N ILE A 257 -9.10 -14.57 7.30
CA ILE A 257 -8.91 -13.88 6.00
C ILE A 257 -8.73 -14.86 4.83
N SER A 258 -9.06 -16.14 5.04
CA SER A 258 -8.89 -17.22 4.07
C SER A 258 -9.60 -16.94 2.76
N LYS A 259 -10.88 -16.53 2.81
CA LYS A 259 -11.66 -16.21 1.61
C LYS A 259 -11.06 -15.05 0.81
N PHE A 260 -10.60 -14.00 1.49
CA PHE A 260 -9.90 -12.88 0.86
C PHE A 260 -8.62 -13.34 0.16
N ILE A 261 -7.79 -14.12 0.84
CA ILE A 261 -6.53 -14.63 0.29
C ILE A 261 -6.78 -15.54 -0.91
N LYS A 262 -7.76 -16.45 -0.84
CA LYS A 262 -8.18 -17.29 -1.97
C LYS A 262 -8.56 -16.41 -3.17
N GLY A 263 -9.37 -15.37 -2.97
CA GLY A 263 -9.73 -14.44 -4.04
C GLY A 263 -8.54 -13.70 -4.65
N ILE A 264 -7.54 -13.34 -3.85
CA ILE A 264 -6.27 -12.76 -4.36
C ILE A 264 -5.49 -13.79 -5.19
N PHE A 265 -5.37 -15.03 -4.72
CA PHE A 265 -4.67 -16.09 -5.43
C PHE A 265 -5.32 -16.43 -6.77
N GLU A 266 -6.65 -16.58 -6.80
CA GLU A 266 -7.41 -16.74 -8.05
C GLU A 266 -7.18 -15.55 -9.00
N LEU A 267 -7.09 -14.34 -8.45
CA LEU A 267 -6.80 -13.16 -9.25
C LEU A 267 -5.37 -13.17 -9.82
N LEU A 268 -4.37 -13.56 -9.03
CA LEU A 268 -2.97 -13.70 -9.47
C LEU A 268 -2.84 -14.73 -10.60
N ASN A 269 -3.50 -15.88 -10.46
CA ASN A 269 -3.57 -16.88 -11.53
C ASN A 269 -4.18 -16.27 -12.80
N LYS A 270 -5.34 -15.61 -12.66
CA LYS A 270 -6.07 -15.02 -13.79
C LYS A 270 -5.33 -13.92 -14.55
N ILE A 271 -4.56 -13.07 -13.85
CA ILE A 271 -3.93 -11.88 -14.47
C ILE A 271 -2.44 -12.07 -14.76
N PHE A 272 -1.75 -12.94 -14.02
CA PHE A 272 -0.30 -13.12 -14.11
C PHE A 272 0.13 -14.57 -14.38
N ASP A 273 -0.81 -15.51 -14.49
CA ASP A 273 -0.55 -16.96 -14.61
C ASP A 273 0.35 -17.48 -13.48
N ILE A 274 0.13 -16.97 -12.26
CA ILE A 274 0.77 -17.50 -11.06
C ILE A 274 -0.11 -18.61 -10.52
N ASP A 275 0.26 -19.85 -10.86
CA ASP A 275 -0.41 -21.04 -10.37
C ASP A 275 0.00 -21.32 -8.92
N ILE A 276 -0.99 -21.41 -8.05
CA ILE A 276 -0.84 -21.71 -6.63
C ILE A 276 -1.62 -23.00 -6.43
N GLN A 277 -0.93 -24.07 -6.02
CA GLN A 277 -1.45 -25.44 -6.00
C GLN A 277 -2.92 -25.52 -5.56
N GLU A 278 -3.75 -26.19 -6.36
CA GLU A 278 -5.22 -26.25 -6.20
C GLU A 278 -5.68 -26.70 -4.80
N ASN A 279 -4.83 -27.44 -4.08
CA ASN A 279 -5.13 -27.97 -2.75
C ASN A 279 -5.06 -26.95 -1.60
N ILE A 280 -4.67 -25.70 -1.88
CA ILE A 280 -4.53 -24.64 -0.88
C ILE A 280 -5.87 -23.92 -0.74
N LEU A 281 -6.36 -23.82 0.50
CA LEU A 281 -7.64 -23.16 0.84
C LEU A 281 -8.86 -23.76 0.13
N THR A 282 -8.88 -25.09 -0.05
CA THR A 282 -9.95 -25.82 -0.77
C THR A 282 -11.33 -25.66 -0.14
N SER A 283 -11.40 -25.33 1.16
CA SER A 283 -12.66 -25.05 1.85
C SER A 283 -13.33 -23.75 1.38
N GLU A 284 -12.57 -22.84 0.77
CA GLU A 284 -13.06 -21.52 0.37
C GLU A 284 -13.43 -21.50 -1.11
N PHE A 285 -14.69 -21.15 -1.40
CA PHE A 285 -15.17 -20.93 -2.75
C PHE A 285 -15.25 -19.44 -3.07
N VAL A 286 -14.58 -19.03 -4.16
CA VAL A 286 -14.66 -17.67 -4.70
C VAL A 286 -15.15 -17.75 -6.14
N ASN A 287 -16.30 -17.14 -6.42
CA ASN A 287 -16.89 -17.18 -7.75
C ASN A 287 -16.38 -16.03 -8.65
N GLU A 288 -16.66 -16.14 -9.95
CA GLU A 288 -16.25 -15.16 -10.96
C GLU A 288 -16.73 -13.73 -10.65
N GLN A 289 -17.93 -13.54 -10.09
CA GLN A 289 -18.43 -12.20 -9.75
C GLN A 289 -17.65 -11.57 -8.58
N GLU A 290 -17.21 -12.39 -7.62
CA GLU A 290 -16.38 -11.96 -6.50
C GLU A 290 -14.96 -11.59 -6.98
N ILE A 291 -14.39 -12.36 -7.92
CA ILE A 291 -13.12 -12.01 -8.57
C ILE A 291 -13.24 -10.68 -9.32
N GLN A 292 -14.33 -10.48 -10.08
CA GLN A 292 -14.57 -9.20 -10.77
C GLN A 292 -14.76 -8.04 -9.78
N LEU A 293 -15.36 -8.29 -8.61
CA LEU A 293 -15.48 -7.30 -7.54
C LEU A 293 -14.09 -6.89 -7.03
N LEU A 294 -13.21 -7.84 -6.70
CA LEU A 294 -11.82 -7.56 -6.31
C LEU A 294 -11.10 -6.73 -7.37
N LEU A 295 -11.11 -7.21 -8.61
CA LEU A 295 -10.41 -6.59 -9.72
C LEU A 295 -10.87 -5.14 -9.96
N THR A 296 -12.18 -4.91 -9.93
CA THR A 296 -12.76 -3.58 -10.10
C THR A 296 -12.35 -2.63 -8.96
N ASN A 297 -12.33 -3.11 -7.71
CA ASN A 297 -11.89 -2.30 -6.57
C ASN A 297 -10.39 -1.96 -6.67
N ILE A 298 -9.56 -2.91 -7.09
CA ILE A 298 -8.11 -2.71 -7.22
C ILE A 298 -7.80 -1.64 -8.27
N PHE A 299 -8.40 -1.73 -9.46
CA PHE A 299 -8.24 -0.70 -10.50
C PHE A 299 -8.82 0.67 -10.11
N ALA A 300 -9.85 0.69 -9.29
CA ALA A 300 -10.43 1.95 -8.84
C ALA A 300 -9.58 2.63 -7.75
N ALA A 301 -9.02 1.86 -6.82
CA ALA A 301 -8.27 2.38 -5.67
C ALA A 301 -6.92 3.04 -6.03
N GLY A 302 -6.18 2.53 -7.02
CA GLY A 302 -4.78 2.96 -7.22
C GLY A 302 -3.87 2.55 -6.05
N VAL A 303 -2.64 3.05 -5.99
CA VAL A 303 -1.75 2.75 -4.84
C VAL A 303 -2.25 3.47 -3.58
N HIS A 304 -2.35 2.72 -2.47
CA HIS A 304 -2.85 3.20 -1.16
C HIS A 304 -4.26 3.82 -1.18
N GLY A 305 -5.08 3.56 -2.21
CA GLY A 305 -6.43 4.13 -2.31
C GLY A 305 -6.50 5.54 -2.89
N GLU A 306 -5.37 6.14 -3.26
CA GLU A 306 -5.28 7.56 -3.58
C GLU A 306 -6.02 7.96 -4.86
N LYS A 307 -6.29 7.02 -5.77
CA LYS A 307 -7.04 7.30 -7.01
C LYS A 307 -8.52 7.59 -6.73
N GLU A 308 -9.08 7.00 -5.68
CA GLU A 308 -10.46 7.20 -5.23
C GLU A 308 -10.60 8.34 -4.21
N GLU A 309 -9.52 8.72 -3.53
CA GLU A 309 -9.56 9.72 -2.47
C GLU A 309 -9.74 11.14 -3.02
N ILE A 310 -10.94 11.70 -2.84
CA ILE A 310 -11.17 13.11 -3.09
C ILE A 310 -10.56 13.93 -1.96
N ASP A 311 -9.57 14.77 -2.30
CA ASP A 311 -8.91 15.66 -1.36
C ASP A 311 -9.90 16.54 -0.60
N GLY A 312 -9.96 16.34 0.72
CA GLY A 312 -10.91 17.00 1.61
C GLY A 312 -12.10 16.16 2.05
N PHE A 313 -12.35 15.00 1.43
CA PHE A 313 -13.38 14.04 1.85
C PHE A 313 -12.77 12.77 2.48
N LYS A 314 -11.44 12.67 2.56
CA LYS A 314 -10.71 11.55 3.20
C LYS A 314 -11.28 11.20 4.58
N GLN A 315 -11.62 12.22 5.38
CA GLN A 315 -12.17 12.04 6.73
C GLN A 315 -13.44 11.17 6.75
N LEU A 316 -14.29 11.20 5.72
CA LEU A 316 -15.48 10.35 5.63
C LEU A 316 -15.12 8.87 5.49
N CYS A 317 -14.15 8.54 4.63
CA CYS A 317 -13.66 7.16 4.49
C CYS A 317 -13.05 6.65 5.80
N TRP A 318 -12.30 7.52 6.50
CA TRP A 318 -11.72 7.20 7.81
C TRP A 318 -12.76 7.03 8.93
N ILE A 319 -13.79 7.89 8.98
CA ILE A 319 -14.90 7.77 9.94
C ILE A 319 -15.59 6.41 9.75
N GLU A 320 -15.85 6.01 8.49
CA GLU A 320 -16.50 4.74 8.21
C GLU A 320 -15.66 3.54 8.62
N ALA A 321 -14.37 3.55 8.25
CA ALA A 321 -13.50 2.41 8.49
C ALA A 321 -13.19 2.17 9.98
N ASN A 322 -13.34 3.20 10.83
CA ASN A 322 -13.09 3.13 12.27
C ASN A 322 -14.36 3.05 13.14
N GLN A 323 -15.56 3.29 12.61
CA GLN A 323 -16.80 3.21 13.39
C GLN A 323 -17.66 2.05 12.89
N GLN A 324 -17.71 0.96 13.67
CA GLN A 324 -18.62 -0.17 13.44
C GLN A 324 -20.12 0.23 13.41
N TYR A 325 -20.50 1.44 13.87
CA TYR A 325 -21.91 1.83 14.03
C TYR A 325 -22.18 3.33 13.78
N VAL A 326 -22.08 3.82 12.55
CA VAL A 326 -22.85 5.02 12.12
C VAL A 326 -23.79 4.64 10.99
N SER A 327 -25.07 4.47 11.35
CA SER A 327 -26.06 3.77 10.52
C SER A 327 -26.67 4.59 9.38
N THR A 328 -26.58 5.93 9.37
CA THR A 328 -27.24 6.75 8.34
C THR A 328 -26.32 7.76 7.66
N ASN A 329 -26.51 7.92 6.34
CA ASN A 329 -25.75 8.89 5.51
C ASN A 329 -25.88 10.32 6.03
N ILE A 330 -27.00 10.68 6.66
CA ILE A 330 -27.21 12.02 7.26
C ILE A 330 -26.29 12.24 8.45
N LYS A 331 -26.13 11.23 9.33
CA LYS A 331 -25.20 11.31 10.46
C LYS A 331 -23.74 11.40 10.02
N LYS A 332 -23.37 10.76 8.90
CA LYS A 332 -22.01 10.84 8.32
C LYS A 332 -21.71 12.23 7.76
N LEU A 333 -22.66 12.79 7.02
CA LEU A 333 -22.58 14.18 6.54
C LEU A 333 -22.46 15.15 7.73
N PHE A 334 -23.25 14.95 8.78
CA PHE A 334 -23.18 15.74 10.00
C PHE A 334 -21.80 15.64 10.68
N ARG A 335 -21.24 14.43 10.81
CA ARG A 335 -19.91 14.18 11.40
C ARG A 335 -18.76 14.79 10.57
N PHE A 336 -18.97 14.91 9.26
CA PHE A 336 -18.02 15.53 8.35
C PHE A 336 -18.05 17.06 8.42
N ILE A 337 -19.24 17.66 8.53
CA ILE A 337 -19.41 19.11 8.68
C ILE A 337 -19.03 19.56 10.10
N PHE A 338 -19.39 18.75 11.11
CA PHE A 338 -19.18 19.00 12.53
C PHE A 338 -18.35 17.86 13.16
N PRO A 339 -17.04 17.78 12.85
CA PRO A 339 -16.19 16.71 13.38
C PRO A 339 -15.95 16.86 14.87
N THR A 340 -15.80 15.72 15.56
CA THR A 340 -15.40 15.69 16.96
C THR A 340 -13.95 16.15 17.13
N ARG A 341 -13.60 16.54 18.36
CA ARG A 341 -12.25 16.99 18.73
C ARG A 341 -11.13 16.07 18.25
N SER A 342 -11.33 14.76 18.36
CA SER A 342 -10.39 13.73 17.88
C SER A 342 -10.19 13.74 16.36
N LEU A 343 -11.22 14.08 15.60
CA LEU A 343 -11.24 14.04 14.14
C LEU A 343 -10.74 15.34 13.51
N LEU A 344 -10.58 16.42 14.27
CA LEU A 344 -10.06 17.69 13.74
C LEU A 344 -8.62 17.53 13.21
N SER A 345 -8.28 18.26 12.15
CA SER A 345 -6.87 18.33 11.69
C SER A 345 -6.01 19.12 12.69
N HIS A 346 -4.69 18.93 12.69
CA HIS A 346 -3.74 19.68 13.53
C HIS A 346 -3.86 21.21 13.40
N ARG A 347 -4.41 21.71 12.29
CA ARG A 347 -4.67 23.14 12.07
C ARG A 347 -5.68 23.75 13.04
N TYR A 348 -6.53 22.92 13.66
CA TYR A 348 -7.47 23.32 14.69
C TYR A 348 -6.94 22.96 16.09
N LYS A 349 -5.61 23.07 16.29
CA LYS A 349 -4.94 22.76 17.55
C LYS A 349 -5.60 23.45 18.75
N TYR A 350 -6.00 24.71 18.59
CA TYR A 350 -6.73 25.48 19.62
C TYR A 350 -8.02 24.79 20.10
N ALA A 351 -8.82 24.20 19.20
CA ALA A 351 -10.03 23.46 19.56
C ALA A 351 -9.73 22.02 19.99
N LYS A 352 -8.57 21.49 19.61
CA LYS A 352 -8.03 20.23 20.16
C LYS A 352 -7.48 20.37 21.57
N GLU A 353 -7.14 21.57 22.03
CA GLU A 353 -6.62 21.84 23.37
C GLU A 353 -7.72 22.38 24.30
N ASN A 354 -8.69 23.14 23.76
CA ASN A 354 -9.82 23.66 24.50
C ASN A 354 -11.16 23.29 23.82
N SER A 355 -11.99 22.48 24.49
CA SER A 355 -13.28 22.02 23.98
C SER A 355 -14.32 23.13 23.81
N LEU A 356 -14.20 24.25 24.53
CA LEU A 356 -15.11 25.39 24.38
C LEU A 356 -14.95 26.07 23.02
N LEU A 357 -13.81 25.89 22.35
CA LEU A 357 -13.53 26.47 21.03
C LEU A 357 -14.00 25.57 19.87
N LEU A 358 -14.66 24.44 20.17
CA LEU A 358 -15.13 23.50 19.16
C LEU A 358 -16.16 24.10 18.19
N PRO A 359 -17.16 24.90 18.66
CA PRO A 359 -18.09 25.57 17.74
C PRO A 359 -17.39 26.55 16.79
N ILE A 360 -16.35 27.25 17.27
CA ILE A 360 -15.54 28.16 16.45
C ILE A 360 -14.76 27.36 15.39
N ALA A 361 -14.21 26.20 15.76
CA ALA A 361 -13.57 25.30 14.80
C ALA A 361 -14.54 24.76 13.75
N TRP A 362 -15.80 24.48 14.09
CA TRP A 362 -16.81 24.09 13.11
C TRP A 362 -17.14 25.22 12.13
N ILE A 363 -17.29 26.44 12.61
CA ILE A 363 -17.50 27.61 11.75
C ILE A 363 -16.30 27.79 10.81
N HIS A 364 -15.07 27.74 11.34
CA HIS A 364 -13.86 27.79 10.51
C HIS A 364 -13.81 26.64 9.50
N HIS A 365 -14.21 25.44 9.90
CA HIS A 365 -14.23 24.27 9.02
C HIS A 365 -15.27 24.39 7.90
N ALA A 366 -16.48 24.86 8.22
CA ALA A 366 -17.56 25.07 7.26
C ALA A 366 -17.21 26.19 6.29
N ILE A 367 -16.78 27.35 6.81
CA ILE A 367 -16.34 28.50 5.99
C ILE A 367 -15.17 28.08 5.11
N ARG A 368 -14.19 27.33 5.63
CA ARG A 368 -13.05 26.89 4.81
C ARG A 368 -13.46 25.87 3.74
N GLY A 369 -14.37 24.96 4.06
CA GLY A 369 -14.92 23.97 3.13
C GLY A 369 -15.71 24.62 1.99
N ILE A 370 -16.43 25.71 2.29
CA ILE A 370 -17.29 26.44 1.34
C ILE A 370 -16.50 27.52 0.56
N PHE A 371 -15.57 28.23 1.21
CA PHE A 371 -14.91 29.43 0.67
C PHE A 371 -13.41 29.28 0.36
N ILE A 372 -12.68 28.37 1.01
CA ILE A 372 -11.19 28.33 0.94
C ILE A 372 -10.68 27.08 0.18
N ARG A 373 -11.53 26.14 -0.20
CA ARG A 373 -11.17 25.04 -1.13
C ARG A 373 -12.08 25.03 -2.36
N LYS A 374 -11.64 25.70 -3.44
CA LYS A 374 -11.85 25.47 -4.91
C LYS A 374 -13.24 25.03 -5.45
N TYR A 375 -14.27 24.84 -4.62
CA TYR A 375 -15.45 24.05 -4.93
C TYR A 375 -16.71 24.76 -4.40
N GLY A 376 -17.59 25.19 -5.32
CA GLY A 376 -18.93 25.63 -4.95
C GLY A 376 -19.77 24.48 -4.37
N VAL A 377 -20.89 24.81 -3.70
CA VAL A 377 -21.81 23.87 -3.02
C VAL A 377 -22.18 22.66 -3.89
N VAL A 378 -22.39 22.86 -5.20
CA VAL A 378 -22.69 21.79 -6.17
C VAL A 378 -21.57 20.74 -6.23
N LYS A 379 -20.30 21.16 -6.23
CA LYS A 379 -19.16 20.24 -6.25
C LYS A 379 -19.01 19.48 -4.93
N ILE A 380 -19.34 20.11 -3.80
CA ILE A 380 -19.36 19.44 -2.49
C ILE A 380 -20.38 18.30 -2.49
N ILE A 381 -21.61 18.54 -2.98
CA ILE A 381 -22.65 17.50 -3.08
C ILE A 381 -22.21 16.37 -4.02
N LYS A 382 -21.62 16.71 -5.18
CA LYS A 382 -21.10 15.72 -6.13
C LYS A 382 -20.03 14.84 -5.49
N TYR A 383 -19.03 15.44 -4.83
CA TYR A 383 -17.94 14.69 -4.20
C TYR A 383 -18.40 13.87 -3.00
N TYR A 384 -19.38 14.37 -2.24
CA TYR A 384 -20.00 13.61 -1.17
C TYR A 384 -20.68 12.33 -1.71
N LYS A 385 -21.47 12.42 -2.78
CA LYS A 385 -22.10 11.26 -3.42
C LYS A 385 -21.07 10.24 -3.92
N VAL A 386 -20.04 10.71 -4.63
CA VAL A 386 -18.94 9.83 -5.11
C VAL A 386 -18.24 9.13 -3.92
N THR A 387 -17.99 9.85 -2.83
CA THR A 387 -17.38 9.27 -1.63
C THR A 387 -18.27 8.20 -0.98
N LEU A 388 -19.60 8.40 -0.95
CA LEU A 388 -20.53 7.39 -0.47
C LEU A 388 -20.56 6.14 -1.35
N ASP A 389 -20.48 6.30 -2.67
CA ASP A 389 -20.43 5.18 -3.61
C ASP A 389 -19.16 4.33 -3.39
N ILE A 390 -18.01 4.99 -3.18
CA ILE A 390 -16.74 4.32 -2.83
C ILE A 390 -16.88 3.54 -1.51
N ILE A 391 -17.45 4.18 -0.48
CA ILE A 391 -17.70 3.54 0.82
C ILE A 391 -18.59 2.30 0.65
N ASN A 392 -19.66 2.39 -0.13
CA ASN A 392 -20.59 1.27 -0.35
C ASN A 392 -19.93 0.11 -1.11
N LYS A 393 -19.12 0.42 -2.14
CA LYS A 393 -18.33 -0.60 -2.86
C LYS A 393 -17.36 -1.30 -1.91
N ARG A 394 -16.68 -0.56 -1.04
CA ARG A 394 -15.76 -1.11 -0.04
C ARG A 394 -16.47 -1.98 0.98
N LYS A 395 -17.64 -1.56 1.47
CA LYS A 395 -18.49 -2.41 2.34
C LYS A 395 -18.88 -3.72 1.68
N LYS A 396 -19.26 -3.67 0.40
CA LYS A 396 -19.56 -4.87 -0.37
C LYS A 396 -18.35 -5.79 -0.40
N LEU A 397 -17.16 -5.26 -0.70
CA LEU A 397 -15.90 -6.02 -0.69
C LEU A 397 -15.64 -6.66 0.68
N ILE A 398 -15.69 -5.87 1.76
CA ILE A 398 -15.48 -6.33 3.14
C ILE A 398 -16.44 -7.46 3.50
N LYS A 399 -17.75 -7.29 3.21
CA LYS A 399 -18.77 -8.31 3.50
C LYS A 399 -18.57 -9.57 2.67
N THR A 400 -18.21 -9.43 1.39
CA THR A 400 -18.04 -10.56 0.48
C THR A 400 -16.82 -11.42 0.84
N PHE A 401 -15.74 -10.80 1.32
CA PHE A 401 -14.47 -11.46 1.62
C PHE A 401 -14.15 -11.58 3.12
N GLU A 402 -15.14 -11.32 3.98
CA GLU A 402 -15.08 -11.56 5.43
C GLU A 402 -13.94 -10.79 6.15
N LEU A 403 -13.73 -9.51 5.79
CA LEU A 403 -12.63 -8.64 6.29
C LEU A 403 -12.93 -7.76 7.52
#